data_AF-A0AA35TPJ4-F1
#
_entry.id   AF-A0AA35TPJ4-F1
#
_cell.length_a   1.000
_cell.length_b   1.000
_cell.length_c   1.000
_cell.angle_alpha   90.00
_cell.angle_beta   90.00
_cell.angle_gamma   90.00
#
_symmetry.space_group_name_H-M   'P 1'
#
loop_
_entity.id
_entity.type
_entity.pdbx_description
1 polymer ?
#
loop_
_entity_poly.entity_id
_entity_poly.type
_entity_poly.pdbx_seq_one_letter_code
_entity_poly.pdbx_strand_id
1 'polypeptide(L)'
;MEHLLQQVRNALAETRQQMKSLSQGTGDSQVLELRVEENLQQMEQDCYRLENYARKEIPQRRQEAKYRVDQEVAEVNDLKRAFQGFKHHKENAELEARQREELLSRRFVTNVS
;
A
#
# COMPACT_ATOMS: atom_id res chain seq x y z
N MET A 1 15.97 -14.66 -11.41
CA MET A 1 15.51 -14.46 -10.01
C MET A 1 16.09 -13.19 -9.41
N GLU A 2 17.42 -13.01 -9.39
CA GLU A 2 18.05 -11.88 -8.70
C GLU A 2 17.63 -10.49 -9.22
N HIS A 3 17.53 -10.32 -10.54
CA HIS A 3 17.00 -9.09 -11.13
C HIS A 3 15.60 -8.75 -10.60
N LEU A 4 14.73 -9.76 -10.49
CA LEU A 4 13.36 -9.58 -10.03
C LEU A 4 13.29 -9.27 -8.53
N LEU A 5 14.19 -9.86 -7.71
CA LEU A 5 14.35 -9.47 -6.30
C LEU A 5 14.76 -8.01 -6.18
N GLN A 6 15.75 -7.58 -6.96
CA GLN A 6 16.20 -6.18 -6.93
C GLN A 6 15.10 -5.22 -7.41
N GLN A 7 14.33 -5.61 -8.43
CA GLN A 7 13.19 -4.84 -8.92
C GLN A 7 12.13 -4.64 -7.83
N VAL A 8 11.72 -5.71 -7.12
CA VAL A 8 10.76 -5.62 -6.01
C VAL A 8 11.29 -4.71 -4.90
N ARG A 9 12.57 -4.83 -4.53
CA ARG A 9 13.20 -3.98 -3.51
C ARG A 9 13.19 -2.50 -3.87
N ASN A 10 13.52 -2.19 -5.14
CA ASN A 10 13.52 -0.82 -5.62
C ASN A 10 12.09 -0.25 -5.62
N ALA A 11 11.12 -0.99 -6.16
CA ALA A 11 9.72 -0.60 -6.16
C ALA A 11 9.17 -0.39 -4.74
N LEU A 12 9.57 -1.25 -3.79
CA LEU A 12 9.21 -1.15 -2.39
C LEU A 12 9.80 0.11 -1.73
N ALA A 13 11.07 0.43 -2.00
CA ALA A 13 11.70 1.65 -1.49
C ALA A 13 11.03 2.92 -2.05
N GLU A 14 10.75 2.95 -3.35
CA GLU A 14 10.04 4.04 -4.01
C GLU A 14 8.63 4.23 -3.46
N THR A 15 7.89 3.12 -3.28
CA THR A 15 6.51 3.15 -2.75
C THR A 15 6.49 3.59 -1.29
N ARG A 16 7.48 3.20 -0.47
CA ARG A 16 7.66 3.71 0.90
C ARG A 16 7.89 5.23 0.91
N GLN A 17 8.68 5.75 -0.04
CA GLN A 17 8.88 7.19 -0.17
C GLN A 17 7.59 7.92 -0.57
N GLN A 18 6.83 7.39 -1.53
CA GLN A 18 5.53 7.92 -1.93
C GLN A 18 4.53 7.94 -0.77
N MET A 19 4.48 6.85 0.02
CA MET A 19 3.67 6.79 1.24
C MET A 19 4.09 7.83 2.29
N LYS A 20 5.39 8.08 2.44
CA LYS A 20 5.87 9.15 3.31
C LYS A 20 5.37 10.52 2.83
N SER A 21 5.46 10.79 1.52
CA SER A 21 4.93 12.02 0.93
C SER A 21 3.42 12.18 1.12
N LEU A 22 2.65 11.09 1.00
CA LEU A 22 1.22 11.04 1.32
C LEU A 22 0.95 11.41 2.78
N SER A 23 1.68 10.80 3.72
CA SER A 23 1.51 11.07 5.15
C SER A 23 1.86 12.51 5.55
N GLN A 24 2.74 13.16 4.78
CA GLN A 24 3.16 14.55 5.00
C GLN A 24 2.26 15.56 4.29
N GLY A 25 1.27 15.11 3.51
CA GLY A 25 0.39 15.98 2.73
C GLY A 25 1.14 16.73 1.62
N THR A 26 2.23 16.16 1.11
CA THR A 26 3.05 16.77 0.06
C THR A 26 2.62 16.25 -1.32
N GLY A 27 2.23 17.17 -2.21
CA GLY A 27 1.77 16.84 -3.56
C GLY A 27 0.28 16.49 -3.64
N ASP A 28 -0.12 15.94 -4.78
CA ASP A 28 -1.50 15.51 -5.01
C ASP A 28 -1.73 14.12 -4.38
N SER A 29 -2.51 14.10 -3.30
CA SER A 29 -2.81 12.88 -2.54
C SER A 29 -3.50 11.82 -3.38
N GLN A 30 -4.41 12.19 -4.28
CA GLN A 30 -5.15 11.21 -5.09
C GLN A 30 -4.23 10.54 -6.11
N VAL A 31 -3.39 11.33 -6.79
CA VAL A 31 -2.43 10.80 -7.77
C VAL A 31 -1.39 9.91 -7.08
N LEU A 32 -0.90 10.30 -5.91
CA LEU A 32 0.05 9.50 -5.15
C LEU A 32 -0.58 8.21 -4.61
N GLU A 33 -1.83 8.24 -4.15
CA GLU A 33 -2.57 7.04 -3.73
C GLU A 33 -2.72 6.04 -4.88
N LEU A 34 -3.14 6.51 -6.07
CA LEU A 34 -3.26 5.65 -7.26
C LEU A 34 -1.91 5.00 -7.63
N ARG A 35 -0.82 5.79 -7.64
CA ARG A 35 0.52 5.25 -7.92
C ARG A 35 0.96 4.21 -6.90
N VAL A 36 0.69 4.43 -5.62
CA VAL A 36 1.01 3.45 -4.57
C VAL A 36 0.21 2.17 -4.78
N GLU A 37 -1.07 2.26 -5.16
CA GLU A 37 -1.90 1.10 -5.49
C GLU A 37 -1.37 0.31 -6.69
N GLU A 38 -1.05 0.99 -7.78
CA GLU A 38 -0.48 0.39 -9.00
C GLU A 38 0.85 -0.31 -8.68
N ASN A 39 1.73 0.35 -7.92
CA ASN A 39 3.01 -0.20 -7.51
C ASN A 39 2.84 -1.45 -6.62
N LEU A 40 1.91 -1.42 -5.66
CA LEU A 40 1.59 -2.57 -4.82
C LEU A 40 1.09 -3.75 -5.66
N GLN A 41 0.19 -3.52 -6.61
CA GLN A 41 -0.29 -4.57 -7.51
C GLN A 41 0.84 -5.16 -8.35
N GLN A 42 1.73 -4.33 -8.89
CA GLN A 42 2.87 -4.81 -9.68
C GLN A 42 3.85 -5.62 -8.82
N MET A 43 4.13 -5.18 -7.59
CA MET A 43 4.97 -5.92 -6.64
C MET A 43 4.35 -7.27 -6.26
N GLU A 44 3.04 -7.35 -6.05
CA GLU A 44 2.35 -8.62 -5.78
C GLU A 44 2.51 -9.62 -6.95
N GLN A 45 2.40 -9.13 -8.20
CA GLN A 45 2.65 -9.97 -9.38
C GLN A 45 4.11 -10.44 -9.47
N ASP A 46 5.07 -9.56 -9.14
CA ASP A 46 6.49 -9.89 -9.16
C ASP A 46 6.87 -10.86 -8.03
N CYS A 47 6.27 -10.72 -6.85
CA CYS A 47 6.35 -11.70 -5.75
C CYS A 47 5.82 -13.08 -6.18
N TYR A 48 4.66 -13.14 -6.84
CA TYR A 48 4.13 -14.40 -7.38
C TYR A 48 5.08 -15.05 -8.40
N ARG A 49 5.72 -14.25 -9.26
CA ARG A 49 6.74 -14.73 -10.20
C ARG A 49 7.98 -15.25 -9.46
N LEU A 50 8.43 -14.55 -8.42
CA LEU A 50 9.56 -14.97 -7.57
C LEU A 50 9.30 -16.31 -6.88
N GLU A 51 8.10 -16.52 -6.33
CA GLU A 51 7.71 -17.81 -5.74
C GLU A 51 7.79 -18.94 -6.76
N ASN A 52 7.33 -18.69 -8.00
CA ASN A 52 7.43 -19.66 -9.08
C ASN A 52 8.88 -19.96 -9.48
N TYR A 53 9.78 -18.97 -9.46
CA TYR A 53 11.20 -19.20 -9.66
C TYR A 53 11.80 -20.05 -8.54
N ALA A 54 11.54 -19.69 -7.27
CA ALA A 54 12.05 -20.42 -6.12
C ALA A 54 11.63 -21.90 -6.12
N ARG A 55 10.41 -22.22 -6.56
CA ARG A 55 9.93 -23.60 -6.71
C ARG A 55 10.71 -24.41 -7.75
N LYS A 56 11.24 -23.76 -8.78
CA LYS A 56 11.99 -24.39 -9.89
C LYS A 56 13.48 -24.50 -9.62
N GLU A 57 13.98 -23.92 -8.51
CA GLU A 57 15.40 -24.01 -8.13
C GLU A 57 15.81 -25.44 -7.77
N ILE A 58 17.10 -25.73 -7.99
CA ILE A 58 17.69 -27.01 -7.60
C ILE A 58 17.64 -27.19 -6.07
N PRO A 59 17.53 -28.44 -5.56
CA PRO A 59 17.31 -28.70 -4.14
C PRO A 59 18.28 -27.99 -3.18
N GLN A 60 19.57 -27.91 -3.56
CA GLN A 60 20.62 -27.27 -2.75
C GLN A 60 20.41 -25.76 -2.53
N ARG A 61 19.81 -25.06 -3.50
CA ARG A 61 19.58 -23.60 -3.45
C ARG A 61 18.14 -23.23 -3.13
N ARG A 62 17.22 -24.18 -3.24
CA ARG A 62 15.77 -23.97 -3.09
C ARG A 62 15.39 -23.36 -1.74
N GLN A 63 16.01 -23.81 -0.66
CA GLN A 63 15.67 -23.30 0.68
C GLN A 63 16.12 -21.84 0.86
N GLU A 64 17.34 -21.51 0.43
CA GLU A 64 17.85 -20.14 0.44
C GLU A 64 17.00 -19.23 -0.47
N ALA A 65 16.70 -19.68 -1.69
CA ALA A 65 15.85 -18.96 -2.62
C ALA A 65 14.46 -18.70 -2.04
N LYS A 66 13.84 -19.72 -1.42
CA LYS A 66 12.56 -19.58 -0.74
C LYS A 66 12.61 -18.56 0.40
N TYR A 67 13.62 -18.62 1.26
CA TYR A 67 13.79 -17.68 2.36
C TYR A 67 13.87 -16.23 1.85
N ARG A 68 14.69 -15.97 0.82
CA ARG A 68 14.79 -14.64 0.20
C ARG A 68 13.45 -14.15 -0.35
N VAL A 69 12.69 -15.02 -1.02
CA VAL A 69 11.36 -14.65 -1.54
C VAL A 69 10.36 -14.39 -0.43
N ASP A 70 10.33 -15.25 0.59
CA ASP A 70 9.42 -15.10 1.73
C ASP A 70 9.69 -13.78 2.48
N GLN A 71 10.95 -13.32 2.56
CA GLN A 71 11.29 -12.00 3.11
C GLN A 71 10.66 -10.86 2.30
N GLU A 72 10.85 -10.83 0.97
CA GLU A 72 10.28 -9.77 0.14
C GLU A 72 8.74 -9.77 0.18
N VAL A 73 8.13 -10.96 0.18
CA VAL A 73 6.67 -11.12 0.30
C VAL A 73 6.17 -10.54 1.63
N ALA A 74 6.88 -10.80 2.74
CA ALA A 74 6.52 -10.23 4.03
C ALA A 74 6.58 -8.69 4.00
N GLU A 75 7.66 -8.12 3.45
CA GLU A 75 7.82 -6.65 3.37
C GLU A 75 6.75 -5.99 2.50
N VAL A 76 6.40 -6.57 1.35
CA VAL A 76 5.32 -6.06 0.47
C VAL A 76 3.97 -6.12 1.18
N ASN A 77 3.68 -7.22 1.90
CA ASN A 77 2.45 -7.36 2.67
C ASN A 77 2.34 -6.35 3.81
N ASP A 78 3.44 -6.06 4.50
CA ASP A 78 3.46 -5.08 5.57
C ASP A 78 3.24 -3.67 5.02
N LEU A 79 3.85 -3.33 3.88
CA LEU A 79 3.60 -2.06 3.19
C LEU A 79 2.14 -1.93 2.75
N LYS A 80 1.56 -2.99 2.17
CA LYS A 80 0.15 -3.03 1.77
C LYS A 80 -0.78 -2.81 2.96
N ARG A 81 -0.52 -3.46 4.09
CA ARG A 81 -1.30 -3.28 5.33
C ARG A 81 -1.21 -1.86 5.85
N ALA A 82 -0.01 -1.27 5.85
CA ALA A 82 0.19 0.12 6.26
C ALA A 82 -0.61 1.09 5.36
N PHE A 83 -0.60 0.87 4.05
CA PHE A 83 -1.36 1.68 3.10
C PHE A 83 -2.89 1.56 3.29
N GLN A 84 -3.39 0.33 3.50
CA GLN A 84 -4.81 0.11 3.81
C GLN A 84 -5.24 0.82 5.10
N GLY A 85 -4.40 0.76 6.15
CA GLY A 85 -4.64 1.47 7.40
C GLY A 85 -4.70 3.00 7.20
N PHE A 86 -3.80 3.55 6.37
CA PHE A 86 -3.83 4.96 6.01
C PHE A 86 -5.13 5.35 5.30
N LYS A 87 -5.56 4.59 4.28
CA LYS A 87 -6.82 4.85 3.56
C LYS A 87 -8.03 4.80 4.48
N HIS A 88 -8.09 3.79 5.35
CA HIS A 88 -9.20 3.65 6.30
C HIS A 88 -9.26 4.83 7.29
N HIS A 89 -8.11 5.29 7.79
CA HIS A 89 -8.06 6.45 8.67
C HIS A 89 -8.54 7.73 7.97
N LYS A 90 -8.12 7.95 6.72
CA LYS A 90 -8.58 9.08 5.89
C LYS A 90 -10.08 9.03 5.65
N GLU A 91 -10.63 7.89 5.24
CA GLU A 91 -12.06 7.70 4.98
C GLU A 91 -12.90 7.96 6.24
N ASN A 92 -12.46 7.47 7.39
CA ASN A 92 -13.15 7.71 8.67
C ASN A 92 -13.13 9.20 9.03
N ALA A 93 -12.02 9.90 8.84
CA ALA A 93 -11.94 11.35 9.08
C ALA A 93 -12.88 12.15 8.15
N GLU A 94 -12.97 11.77 6.88
CA GLU A 94 -13.90 12.36 5.91
C GLU A 94 -15.37 12.06 6.24
N LEU A 95 -15.66 10.86 6.76
CA LEU A 95 -17.01 10.49 7.22
C LEU A 95 -17.42 11.31 8.45
N GLU A 96 -16.53 11.43 9.44
CA GLU A 96 -16.78 12.23 10.65
C GLU A 96 -17.00 13.71 10.31
N ALA A 97 -16.20 14.27 9.39
CA ALA A 97 -16.38 15.65 8.92
C ALA A 97 -17.76 15.86 8.29
N ARG A 98 -18.15 14.97 7.36
CA ARG A 98 -19.47 15.00 6.71
C ARG A 98 -20.61 14.90 7.73
N GLN A 99 -20.53 13.98 8.68
CA GLN A 99 -21.54 13.83 9.73
C GLN A 99 -21.67 15.11 10.59
N ARG A 100 -20.54 15.75 10.93
CA ARG A 100 -20.56 17.03 11.67
C ARG A 100 -21.23 18.13 10.85
N GLU A 101 -20.92 18.24 9.57
CA GLU A 101 -21.54 19.22 8.67
C GLU A 101 -23.05 18.99 8.52
N GLU A 102 -23.50 17.74 8.37
CA GLU A 102 -24.93 17.40 8.31
C GLU A 102 -25.67 17.75 9.60
N LEU A 103 -25.08 17.47 10.76
CA LEU A 103 -25.66 17.85 12.06
C LEU A 103 -25.72 19.37 12.25
N LEU A 104 -24.69 20.10 11.83
CA LEU A 104 -24.67 21.57 11.85
C LEU A 104 -25.74 22.14 10.92
N SER A 105 -25.78 21.69 9.66
CA SER A 105 -26.79 22.08 8.67
C SER A 105 -28.20 21.86 9.20
N ARG A 106 -28.48 20.67 9.74
CA ARG A 106 -29.79 20.33 10.33
C ARG A 106 -30.17 21.22 11.53
N ARG A 107 -29.20 21.63 12.35
CA ARG A 107 -29.43 22.52 13.49
C ARG A 107 -29.82 23.95 13.06
N PHE A 108 -29.34 24.43 11.91
CA PHE A 108 -29.68 25.76 11.38
C PHE A 108 -31.05 25.83 10.68
N VAL A 109 -31.60 24.72 10.19
CA VAL A 109 -32.93 24.68 9.54
C VAL A 109 -34.11 24.51 10.51
N THR A 110 -33.87 24.26 11.81
CA THR A 110 -34.93 23.87 12.76
C THR A 110 -35.41 25.02 13.69
N ASN A 111 -35.32 26.29 13.27
CA ASN A 111 -35.89 27.43 14.03
C ASN A 111 -36.53 28.50 13.12
N VAL A 112 -37.31 28.09 12.12
CA VAL A 112 -38.24 28.97 11.39
C VAL A 112 -39.64 28.36 11.39
N SER A 113 -40.28 28.34 12.56
CA SER A 113 -41.74 28.25 12.76
C SER A 113 -42.10 28.76 14.14
#